data_AF-A0A7C4C828-F1
#
_entry.id   AF-A0A7C4C828-F1
#
_cell.length_a   1.000
_cell.length_b   1.000
_cell.length_c   1.000
_cell.angle_alpha   90.00
_cell.angle_beta   90.00
_cell.angle_gamma   90.00
#
_symmetry.space_group_name_H-M   'P 1'
#
loop_
_entity.id
_entity.type
_entity.pdbx_description
1 polymer ?
#
loop_
_entity_poly.entity_id
_entity_poly.type
_entity_poly.pdbx_seq_one_letter_code
_entity_poly.pdbx_strand_id
1 'polypeptide(L)'
;DPQGALRPCVALPGGAAYPVAITTDDGSAGLRGRVTDTLPGLAARLRGATPLVLACGPEAMLRALAAQTRARGWDCQLCIERNMGCGIGTCLSCVVRRRSGPASGWHWALACRDGPVFERDELPDYDTP
;
A
#
# COMPACT_ATOMS: atom_id res chain seq x y z
N ASP A 1 9.28 14.18 13.54
CA ASP A 1 10.02 14.24 14.82
C ASP A 1 9.35 13.22 15.75
N PRO A 2 9.78 13.05 17.02
CA PRO A 2 9.09 12.16 17.96
C PRO A 2 7.61 12.51 18.20
N GLN A 3 7.19 13.72 17.79
CA GLN A 3 5.83 14.25 17.90
C GLN A 3 5.01 14.10 16.60
N GLY A 4 5.56 13.46 15.56
CA GLY A 4 4.85 13.23 14.29
C GLY A 4 4.76 14.44 13.37
N ALA A 5 5.53 15.50 13.60
CA ALA A 5 5.72 16.56 12.62
C ALA A 5 6.62 16.07 11.47
N LEU A 6 6.22 16.42 10.24
CA LEU A 6 6.99 16.14 9.03
C LEU A 6 8.31 16.92 9.13
N ARG A 7 9.44 16.23 9.01
CA ARG A 7 10.77 16.87 9.00
C ARG A 7 11.35 16.81 7.59
N PRO A 8 12.24 17.74 7.22
CA PRO A 8 13.16 17.50 6.11
C PRO A 8 13.89 16.18 6.40
N CYS A 9 13.82 15.25 5.46
CA CYS A 9 14.36 13.90 5.62
C CYS A 9 15.83 13.92 6.06
N VAL A 10 16.23 12.87 6.80
CA VAL A 10 17.58 12.30 6.70
C VAL A 10 17.89 12.22 5.21
N ALA A 11 18.91 12.92 4.72
CA ALA A 11 19.16 13.15 3.30
C ALA A 11 19.04 11.84 2.49
N LEU A 12 17.85 11.60 1.92
CA LEU A 12 17.68 10.62 0.87
C LEU A 12 18.49 11.15 -0.32
N PRO A 13 19.27 10.32 -1.01
CA PRO A 13 20.00 10.77 -2.20
C PRO A 13 18.99 11.43 -3.15
N GLY A 14 19.11 12.74 -3.36
CA GLY A 14 18.25 13.49 -4.29
C GLY A 14 17.43 14.66 -3.72
N GLY A 15 17.51 15.01 -2.43
CA GLY A 15 16.94 16.28 -1.94
C GLY A 15 15.42 16.43 -2.18
N ALA A 16 14.65 15.37 -1.91
CA ALA A 16 13.21 15.38 -2.18
C ALA A 16 12.48 16.50 -1.42
N ALA A 17 11.75 17.35 -2.16
CA ALA A 17 11.01 18.51 -1.65
C ALA A 17 9.64 18.16 -1.03
N TYR A 18 9.39 16.88 -0.74
CA TYR A 18 8.08 16.40 -0.29
C TYR A 18 8.07 16.13 1.22
N PRO A 19 6.95 16.38 1.90
CA PRO A 19 6.81 16.03 3.32
C PRO A 19 6.89 14.52 3.52
N VAL A 20 7.67 14.07 4.50
CA VAL A 20 7.85 12.64 4.82
C VAL A 20 7.56 12.36 6.29
N ALA A 21 6.84 11.26 6.52
CA ALA A 21 6.69 10.64 7.83
C ALA A 21 7.51 9.35 7.86
N ILE A 22 8.41 9.24 8.85
CA ILE A 22 9.25 8.06 9.07
C ILE A 22 8.72 7.35 10.31
N THR A 23 8.62 6.02 10.26
CA THR A 23 8.30 5.17 11.40
C THR A 23 9.36 4.11 11.62
N THR A 24 9.68 3.82 12.87
CA THR A 24 10.44 2.62 13.24
C THR A 24 9.74 1.90 14.39
N ASP A 25 9.75 0.57 14.38
CA ASP A 25 9.08 -0.24 15.40
C ASP A 25 9.61 0.06 16.83
N ASP A 26 10.91 0.36 16.93
CA ASP A 26 11.60 0.65 18.17
C ASP A 26 11.66 2.15 18.53
N GLY A 27 11.22 3.05 17.64
CA GLY A 27 11.32 4.50 17.81
C GLY A 27 12.73 5.08 17.70
N SER A 28 13.71 4.30 17.22
CA SER A 28 15.07 4.79 16.94
C SER A 28 15.12 5.95 15.95
N ALA A 29 14.13 6.07 15.06
CA ALA A 29 13.96 7.24 14.19
C ALA A 29 12.48 7.55 13.91
N GLY A 30 12.14 8.84 13.89
CA GLY A 30 10.79 9.28 13.53
C GLY A 30 9.74 8.91 14.58
N LEU A 31 8.61 8.39 14.13
CA LEU A 31 7.51 7.91 14.98
C LEU A 31 7.73 6.45 15.37
N ARG A 32 7.49 6.11 16.63
CA ARG A 32 7.48 4.71 17.07
C ARG A 32 6.22 4.01 16.56
N GLY A 33 6.38 2.85 15.94
CA GLY A 33 5.28 2.00 15.47
C GLY A 33 5.37 1.64 13.99
N ARG A 34 4.28 1.11 13.44
CA ARG A 34 4.21 0.69 12.04
C ARG A 34 3.83 1.87 11.15
N VAL A 35 4.22 1.82 9.89
CA VAL A 35 3.85 2.85 8.91
C VAL A 35 2.34 3.03 8.78
N THR A 36 1.56 1.94 8.92
CA THR A 36 0.10 1.94 8.91
C THR A 36 -0.53 2.73 10.04
N ASP A 37 0.19 2.93 11.14
CA ASP A 37 -0.29 3.63 12.33
C ASP A 37 -0.28 5.16 12.11
N THR A 38 0.44 5.63 11.09
CA THR A 38 0.53 7.07 10.77
C THR A 38 -0.64 7.59 9.94
N LEU A 39 -1.36 6.70 9.25
CA LEU A 39 -2.39 7.09 8.30
C LEU A 39 -3.53 7.91 8.94
N PRO A 40 -4.03 7.61 10.15
CA PRO A 40 -5.03 8.46 10.82
C PRO A 40 -4.53 9.89 11.07
N GLY A 41 -3.28 10.05 11.51
CA GLY A 41 -2.67 11.35 11.75
C GLY A 41 -2.45 12.14 10.45
N LEU A 42 -2.04 11.44 9.38
CA LEU A 42 -1.92 12.05 8.05
C LEU A 42 -3.28 12.48 7.50
N ALA A 43 -4.33 11.67 7.68
CA ALA A 43 -5.68 11.98 7.26
C ALA A 43 -6.19 13.31 7.84
N ALA A 44 -5.93 13.56 9.12
CA ALA A 44 -6.32 14.82 9.76
C ALA A 44 -5.66 16.05 9.10
N ARG A 45 -4.46 15.89 8.53
CA ARG A 45 -3.74 16.99 7.83
C ARG A 45 -4.27 17.26 6.43
N LEU A 46 -4.97 16.31 5.81
CA LEU A 46 -5.52 16.44 4.46
C LEU A 46 -6.79 17.31 4.40
N ARG A 47 -7.33 17.77 5.54
CA ARG A 47 -8.47 18.71 5.63
C ARG A 47 -9.68 18.33 4.75
N GLY A 48 -9.98 17.03 4.66
CA GLY A 48 -11.11 16.52 3.88
C GLY A 48 -10.79 16.15 2.42
N ALA A 49 -9.54 16.30 1.97
CA ALA A 49 -9.14 15.77 0.67
C ALA A 49 -9.21 14.23 0.64
N THR A 50 -9.55 13.69 -0.53
CA THR A 50 -9.60 12.25 -0.82
C THR A 50 -8.39 11.88 -1.70
N PRO A 51 -7.26 11.48 -1.09
CA PRO A 51 -6.06 11.16 -1.85
C PRO A 51 -6.20 9.81 -2.55
N LEU A 52 -5.41 9.63 -3.61
CA LEU A 52 -5.00 8.32 -4.10
C LEU A 52 -3.84 7.82 -3.24
N VAL A 53 -4.00 6.65 -2.62
CA VAL A 53 -2.95 6.00 -1.81
C VAL A 53 -2.22 4.96 -2.66
N LEU A 54 -0.92 5.15 -2.85
CA LEU A 54 -0.04 4.18 -3.52
C LEU A 54 0.78 3.44 -2.47
N ALA A 55 0.72 2.11 -2.45
CA ALA A 55 1.39 1.32 -1.43
C ALA A 55 2.19 0.16 -2.02
N CYS A 56 3.40 -0.06 -1.48
CA CYS A 56 4.22 -1.25 -1.72
C CYS A 56 4.82 -1.71 -0.39
N GLY A 57 4.91 -3.02 -0.18
CA GLY A 57 5.49 -3.59 1.04
C GLY A 57 4.85 -4.93 1.42
N PRO A 58 5.10 -5.41 2.65
CA PRO A 58 4.64 -6.71 3.11
C PRO A 58 3.12 -6.86 3.01
N GLU A 59 2.64 -8.07 2.73
CA GLU A 59 1.21 -8.32 2.49
C GLU A 59 0.32 -7.85 3.66
N ALA A 60 0.72 -8.10 4.90
CA ALA A 60 -0.01 -7.62 6.08
C ALA A 60 -0.12 -6.08 6.14
N MET A 61 0.91 -5.36 5.69
CA MET A 61 0.88 -3.91 5.61
C MET A 61 -0.11 -3.42 4.55
N LEU A 62 -0.10 -4.06 3.38
CA LEU A 62 -1.02 -3.74 2.28
C LEU A 62 -2.47 -4.03 2.65
N ARG A 63 -2.76 -5.13 3.36
CA ARG A 63 -4.10 -5.45 3.91
C ARG A 63 -4.59 -4.40 4.90
N ALA A 64 -3.72 -3.98 5.82
CA ALA A 64 -4.05 -2.92 6.77
C ALA A 64 -4.34 -1.59 6.06
N LEU A 65 -3.56 -1.20 5.05
CA LEU A 65 -3.82 0.00 4.25
C LEU A 65 -5.09 -0.14 3.41
N ALA A 66 -5.34 -1.29 2.81
CA ALA A 66 -6.57 -1.58 2.08
C ALA A 66 -7.80 -1.36 2.95
N ALA A 67 -7.82 -1.95 4.15
CA ALA A 67 -8.92 -1.78 5.10
C ALA A 67 -9.09 -0.31 5.53
N GLN A 68 -7.99 0.37 5.87
CA GLN A 68 -8.04 1.76 6.34
C GLN A 68 -8.46 2.76 5.26
N THR A 69 -8.03 2.56 4.01
CA THR A 69 -8.42 3.41 2.87
C THR A 69 -9.86 3.17 2.46
N ARG A 70 -10.32 1.91 2.48
CA ARG A 70 -11.72 1.54 2.21
C ARG A 70 -12.66 2.19 3.23
N ALA A 71 -12.33 2.13 4.51
CA ALA A 71 -13.12 2.77 5.58
C ALA A 71 -13.22 4.31 5.44
N ARG A 72 -12.30 4.93 4.69
CA ARG A 72 -12.27 6.37 4.42
C ARG A 72 -12.84 6.75 3.05
N GLY A 73 -13.21 5.77 2.23
CA GLY A 73 -13.62 6.01 0.84
C GLY A 73 -12.50 6.58 -0.03
N TRP A 74 -11.24 6.26 0.28
CA TRP A 74 -10.08 6.71 -0.51
C TRP A 74 -9.71 5.66 -1.55
N ASP A 75 -9.26 6.11 -2.72
CA ASP A 75 -8.70 5.22 -3.74
C ASP A 75 -7.34 4.69 -3.28
N CYS A 76 -7.04 3.44 -3.62
CA CYS A 76 -5.80 2.81 -3.19
C CYS A 76 -5.32 1.78 -4.21
N GLN A 77 -4.08 1.95 -4.67
CA GLN A 77 -3.36 0.99 -5.49
C GLN A 77 -2.32 0.24 -4.67
N LEU A 78 -2.30 -1.07 -4.83
CA LEU A 78 -1.42 -1.99 -4.11
C LEU A 78 -0.44 -2.60 -5.10
N CYS A 79 0.85 -2.34 -4.91
CA CYS A 79 1.93 -3.06 -5.56
C CYS A 79 2.23 -4.31 -4.73
N ILE A 80 1.82 -5.48 -5.22
CA ILE A 80 1.87 -6.74 -4.47
C ILE A 80 3.10 -7.56 -4.84
N GLU A 81 3.54 -8.39 -3.90
CA GLU A 81 4.60 -9.37 -4.11
C GLU A 81 4.03 -10.80 -4.18
N ARG A 82 4.55 -11.61 -5.09
CA ARG A 82 4.26 -13.05 -5.20
C ARG A 82 5.54 -13.78 -5.59
N ASN A 83 5.61 -15.07 -5.27
CA ASN A 83 6.75 -15.89 -5.69
C ASN A 83 6.80 -15.97 -7.22
N MET A 84 7.84 -15.38 -7.80
CA MET A 84 8.07 -15.39 -9.24
C MET A 84 9.18 -16.36 -9.59
N GLY A 85 8.90 -17.29 -10.51
CA GLY A 85 9.96 -18.07 -11.17
C GLY A 85 10.49 -17.33 -12.39
N CYS A 86 9.62 -17.11 -13.40
CA CYS A 86 10.02 -16.56 -14.69
C CYS A 86 9.93 -15.04 -14.83
N GLY A 87 9.01 -14.38 -14.11
CA GLY A 87 8.74 -12.94 -14.26
C GLY A 87 8.12 -12.49 -15.59
N ILE A 88 7.82 -13.41 -16.51
CA ILE A 88 7.34 -13.10 -17.89
C ILE A 88 6.01 -13.79 -18.24
N GLY A 89 5.30 -14.30 -17.24
CA GLY A 89 3.95 -14.86 -17.41
C GLY A 89 3.86 -16.29 -17.94
N THR A 90 4.96 -17.05 -17.95
CA THR A 90 4.98 -18.43 -18.47
C THR A 90 4.87 -19.50 -17.38
N CYS A 91 5.53 -19.32 -16.24
CA CYS A 91 5.56 -20.33 -15.16
C CYS A 91 4.32 -20.34 -14.26
N LEU A 92 3.47 -19.30 -14.35
CA LEU A 92 2.22 -19.14 -13.58
C LEU A 92 2.36 -19.11 -12.04
N SER A 93 3.59 -19.12 -11.49
CA SER A 93 3.82 -19.15 -10.04
C SER A 93 3.29 -17.92 -9.30
N CYS A 94 3.19 -16.78 -9.99
CA CYS A 94 2.77 -15.50 -9.44
C CYS A 94 1.26 -15.24 -9.56
N VAL A 95 0.44 -16.29 -9.64
CA VAL A 95 -1.01 -16.20 -9.83
C VAL A 95 -1.70 -15.55 -8.61
N VAL A 96 -2.71 -14.73 -8.87
CA VAL A 96 -3.56 -14.04 -7.89
C VAL A 96 -5.01 -14.05 -8.32
N ARG A 97 -5.93 -13.92 -7.36
CA ARG A 97 -7.36 -13.71 -7.66
C ARG A 97 -7.60 -12.25 -7.99
N ARG A 98 -8.31 -11.98 -9.09
CA ARG A 98 -8.78 -10.65 -9.49
C ARG A 98 -10.29 -10.68 -9.69
N ARG A 99 -11.03 -9.70 -9.17
CA ARG A 99 -12.48 -9.63 -9.34
C ARG A 99 -12.88 -9.48 -10.81
N SER A 100 -13.99 -10.09 -11.18
CA SER A 100 -14.51 -10.07 -12.56
C SER A 100 -15.52 -8.93 -12.77
N GLY A 101 -15.06 -7.68 -12.70
CA GLY A 101 -15.89 -6.50 -13.03
C GLY A 101 -17.23 -6.45 -12.25
N PRO A 102 -18.32 -5.94 -12.86
CA PRO A 102 -19.64 -5.86 -12.22
C PRO A 102 -20.31 -7.21 -11.93
N ALA A 103 -19.79 -8.30 -12.51
CA ALA A 103 -20.32 -9.64 -12.31
C ALA A 103 -19.77 -10.25 -11.01
N SER A 104 -20.62 -10.94 -10.26
CA SER A 104 -20.17 -11.68 -9.08
C SER A 104 -19.17 -12.77 -9.47
N GLY A 105 -17.92 -12.69 -8.99
CA GLY A 105 -16.90 -13.70 -9.23
C GLY A 105 -15.48 -13.15 -9.23
N TRP A 106 -14.53 -14.04 -9.51
CA TRP A 106 -13.11 -13.72 -9.69
C TRP A 106 -12.53 -14.57 -10.84
N HIS A 107 -11.45 -14.09 -11.44
CA HIS A 107 -10.61 -14.81 -12.39
C HIS A 107 -9.15 -14.80 -11.92
N TRP A 108 -8.33 -15.69 -12.48
CA TRP A 108 -6.91 -15.71 -12.22
C TRP A 108 -6.21 -14.63 -13.04
N ALA A 109 -5.31 -13.89 -12.40
CA ALA A 109 -4.39 -12.95 -13.01
C ALA A 109 -2.96 -13.29 -12.59
N LEU A 110 -1.96 -12.91 -13.36
CA LEU A 110 -0.54 -13.12 -13.06
C LEU A 110 0.08 -11.82 -12.60
N ALA A 111 0.59 -11.76 -11.37
CA ALA A 111 1.18 -10.52 -10.85
C ALA A 111 2.33 -9.98 -11.72
N CYS A 112 3.12 -10.84 -12.36
CA CYS A 112 4.22 -10.41 -13.25
C CYS A 112 3.79 -9.90 -14.63
N ARG A 113 2.56 -10.18 -15.08
CA ARG A 113 2.07 -9.82 -16.43
C ARG A 113 0.89 -8.86 -16.39
N ASP A 114 -0.07 -9.14 -15.51
CA ASP A 114 -1.30 -8.36 -15.33
C ASP A 114 -1.20 -7.35 -14.18
N GLY A 115 -0.18 -7.51 -13.32
CA GLY A 115 0.15 -6.60 -12.21
C GLY A 115 1.50 -5.90 -12.44
N PRO A 116 2.33 -5.69 -11.38
CA PRO A 116 2.13 -6.07 -9.97
C PRO A 116 1.26 -5.08 -9.20
N VAL A 117 0.86 -3.98 -9.83
CA VAL A 117 -0.02 -2.96 -9.25
C VAL A 117 -1.46 -3.25 -9.61
N PHE A 118 -2.32 -3.32 -8.60
CA PHE A 118 -3.76 -3.51 -8.75
C PHE A 118 -4.51 -2.47 -7.92
N GLU A 119 -5.72 -2.13 -8.33
CA GLU A 119 -6.64 -1.41 -7.44
C GLU A 119 -6.98 -2.31 -6.25
N ARG A 120 -7.06 -1.72 -5.06
CA ARG A 120 -7.41 -2.44 -3.82
C ARG A 120 -8.65 -3.32 -4.01
N ASP A 121 -9.68 -2.77 -4.65
CA ASP A 121 -10.98 -3.44 -4.77
C ASP A 121 -10.98 -4.56 -5.84
N GLU A 122 -9.93 -4.67 -6.65
CA GLU A 122 -9.74 -5.78 -7.58
C GLU A 122 -9.26 -7.06 -6.91
N LEU A 123 -8.61 -6.97 -5.75
CA LEU A 123 -7.98 -8.11 -5.09
C LEU A 123 -8.83 -8.61 -3.91
N PRO A 124 -9.66 -9.67 -4.07
CA PRO A 124 -10.47 -10.20 -2.97
C PRO A 124 -9.62 -10.74 -1.82
N ASP A 125 -8.36 -11.10 -2.10
CA ASP A 125 -7.43 -11.51 -1.06
C ASP A 125 -7.20 -10.39 -0.05
N TYR A 126 -7.37 -9.10 -0.39
CA TYR A 126 -7.06 -7.94 0.46
C TYR A 126 -8.31 -7.31 1.11
N ASP A 127 -9.44 -8.02 1.15
CA ASP A 127 -10.66 -7.57 1.84
C ASP A 127 -10.52 -7.59 3.36
N THR A 128 -9.79 -8.57 3.89
CA THR A 128 -9.64 -8.81 5.33
C THR A 128 -8.28 -8.28 5.81
N PRO A 129 -8.25 -7.55 6.96
CA PRO A 129 -7.02 -7.07 7.58
C PRO A 129 -6.02 -8.18 7.89
#